data_AF-A0A1I8I1W1-F1
#
_entry.id   AF-A0A1I8I1W1-F1
#
_cell.length_a   1.000
_cell.length_b   1.000
_cell.length_c   1.000
_cell.angle_alpha   90.00
_cell.angle_beta   90.00
_cell.angle_gamma   90.00
#
_symmetry.space_group_name_H-M   'P 1'
#
loop_
_entity.id
_entity.type
_entity.pdbx_description
1 polymer ?
#
loop_
_entity_poly.entity_id
_entity_poly.type
_entity_poly.pdbx_seq_one_letter_code
_entity_poly.pdbx_strand_id
1 'polypeptide(L)'
;MDKMKQNQKLNSESDLKVPVQYENKKLSDVEGEADSDEDNRRQLAQPPRLSVCRKILFGLAAPPLQMTSNICGFFFSIFLLEVVKMSPVYVSIITFSGRAWDAITDPLVGQLVFRTDTRLGRTKPWLIGASLMGPVSFFLMWIGLPAINVDGDESKNVQTFFYYFACYLAYCAMITCYHVPYTSSTVLISNNPSDKDGATASRIGFELIFTIIGSGVFGVIISSKRVNEKCQAGGLKPNFTEEQLFQERQSYMIAAGIISAIYLICGIFAIFGIKERVKDTFRQDSFFKNIRCVLTFKPYLLLMFAFLFMSLGIQIVQANLGLYTTHSVKLSSHMSFGIVTVLSVAVLFVPFWYKMADMFGKKKIFMCGLIPMFPCLLFATFMPADSLICYYSVCAVSGLSISVAMLMPWSMLPDVIDDYYVKNGERKESVFYSLYVFFTKFASGISLALSQLALYASGYNSEQTCDQPESVGLALRYLVGPGPVVCIAISMLLMCFYPIDKAYRLKLNDDLIKKFGVSGKSLELSKTAASEEYVESDENSGCVSYNIDCDKARASQVETDSGGSGDSGNGSETKSTDCLLSHRVLTAS
;
A
#
# COMPACT_ATOMS: atom_id res chain seq x y z
N MET A 1 16.86 -38.33 29.70
CA MET A 1 17.46 -36.99 29.83
C MET A 1 18.99 -37.01 30.00
N ASP A 2 19.65 -38.19 30.04
CA ASP A 2 21.13 -38.30 30.15
C ASP A 2 21.88 -38.67 28.86
N LYS A 3 21.20 -38.80 27.71
CA LYS A 3 21.86 -39.01 26.40
C LYS A 3 22.06 -37.72 25.58
N MET A 4 21.64 -36.55 26.08
CA MET A 4 21.80 -35.25 25.38
C MET A 4 23.03 -34.44 25.81
N LYS A 5 23.74 -34.83 26.88
CA LYS A 5 24.93 -34.09 27.35
C LYS A 5 26.27 -34.59 26.79
N GLN A 6 26.28 -35.69 26.04
CA GLN A 6 27.53 -36.31 25.57
C GLN A 6 27.93 -35.94 24.13
N ASN A 7 27.00 -35.40 23.32
CA ASN A 7 27.30 -34.96 21.95
C ASN A 7 27.75 -33.49 21.83
N GLN A 8 27.86 -32.77 22.95
CA GLN A 8 28.34 -31.38 22.98
C GLN A 8 29.84 -31.25 23.28
N LYS A 9 30.58 -32.36 23.44
CA LYS A 9 31.98 -32.35 23.87
C LYS A 9 32.99 -32.91 22.85
N LEU A 10 32.58 -33.13 21.60
CA LEU A 10 33.38 -33.87 20.61
C LEU A 10 33.66 -33.13 19.29
N ASN A 11 33.35 -31.84 19.16
CA ASN A 11 33.69 -31.05 17.97
C ASN A 11 34.59 -29.84 18.27
N SER A 12 35.37 -29.89 19.37
CA SER A 12 36.30 -28.81 19.76
C SER A 12 37.78 -29.17 19.61
N GLU A 13 38.14 -30.12 18.74
CA GLU A 13 39.55 -30.43 18.46
C GLU A 13 39.75 -30.80 16.99
N SER A 14 40.17 -29.83 16.18
CA SER A 14 41.00 -30.09 14.99
C SER A 14 41.69 -28.79 14.56
N ASP A 15 42.73 -28.43 15.32
CA ASP A 15 43.71 -27.41 14.93
C ASP A 15 44.57 -27.90 13.77
N LEU A 16 44.53 -27.16 12.66
CA LEU A 16 45.47 -27.29 11.55
C LEU A 16 46.67 -26.35 11.81
N LYS A 17 47.82 -26.92 12.16
CA LYS A 17 49.09 -26.20 12.36
C LYS A 17 49.60 -25.59 11.05
N VAL A 18 49.92 -24.29 11.07
CA VAL A 18 50.88 -23.63 10.17
C VAL A 18 51.83 -22.82 11.05
N PRO A 19 53.17 -22.92 10.90
CA PRO A 19 54.10 -22.16 11.73
C PRO A 19 54.33 -20.77 11.11
N VAL A 20 54.17 -19.71 11.89
CA VAL A 20 54.65 -18.37 11.51
C VAL A 20 55.60 -17.88 12.59
N GLN A 21 56.81 -17.58 12.15
CA GLN A 21 57.90 -17.01 12.96
C GLN A 21 57.52 -15.62 13.46
N TYR A 22 57.80 -15.35 14.73
CA TYR A 22 57.74 -14.00 15.30
C TYR A 22 59.05 -13.28 14.99
N GLU A 23 59.00 -12.30 14.10
CA GLU A 23 60.04 -11.27 13.96
C GLU A 23 59.52 -9.97 14.57
N ASN A 24 60.21 -9.49 15.60
CA ASN A 24 59.86 -8.29 16.36
C ASN A 24 59.95 -7.04 15.47
N LYS A 25 58.80 -6.46 15.10
CA LYS A 25 58.72 -5.11 14.52
C LYS A 25 57.99 -4.18 15.49
N LYS A 26 58.57 -3.00 15.71
CA LYS A 26 58.20 -2.01 16.73
C LYS A 26 56.72 -1.64 16.72
N LEU A 27 56.14 -1.61 17.92
CA LEU A 27 54.73 -1.45 18.25
C LEU A 27 54.31 0.03 18.40
N SER A 28 54.55 0.86 17.38
CA SER A 28 54.08 2.26 17.39
C SER A 28 53.56 2.78 16.04
N ASP A 29 53.78 2.05 14.95
CA ASP A 29 53.35 2.48 13.61
C ASP A 29 52.16 1.65 13.06
N VAL A 30 51.70 0.63 13.80
CA VAL A 30 50.66 -0.31 13.33
C VAL A 30 49.23 0.13 13.70
N GLU A 31 49.06 0.98 14.72
CA GLU A 31 47.72 1.41 15.16
C GLU A 31 47.05 2.40 14.20
N GLY A 32 47.81 3.13 13.37
CA GLY A 32 47.26 4.03 12.35
C GLY A 32 46.88 3.34 11.03
N GLU A 33 47.55 2.23 10.69
CA GLU A 33 47.31 1.46 9.46
C GLU A 33 46.23 0.39 9.67
N ALA A 34 46.08 -0.16 10.88
CA ALA A 34 45.03 -1.13 11.19
C ALA A 34 43.62 -0.51 11.18
N ASP A 35 43.46 0.74 11.63
CA ASP A 35 42.16 1.42 11.69
C ASP A 35 41.67 1.86 10.29
N SER A 36 42.60 2.23 9.39
CA SER A 36 42.28 2.57 8.00
C SER A 36 42.00 1.33 7.13
N ASP A 37 42.68 0.21 7.39
CA ASP A 37 42.38 -1.08 6.76
C ASP A 37 41.08 -1.71 7.28
N GLU A 38 40.72 -1.49 8.54
CA GLU A 38 39.44 -1.94 9.10
C GLU A 38 38.27 -1.11 8.57
N ASP A 39 38.43 0.20 8.43
CA ASP A 39 37.42 1.05 7.77
C ASP A 39 37.33 0.78 6.27
N ASN A 40 38.44 0.51 5.57
CA ASN A 40 38.41 0.07 4.17
C ASN A 40 37.77 -1.32 4.01
N ARG A 41 38.03 -2.27 4.92
CA ARG A 41 37.35 -3.59 4.93
C ARG A 41 35.87 -3.46 5.25
N ARG A 42 35.46 -2.52 6.11
CA ARG A 42 34.04 -2.21 6.40
C ARG A 42 33.35 -1.53 5.21
N GLN A 43 34.06 -0.70 4.45
CA GLN A 43 33.55 -0.12 3.19
C GLN A 43 33.43 -1.17 2.07
N LEU A 44 34.38 -2.11 1.98
CA LEU A 44 34.37 -3.23 1.02
C LEU A 44 33.36 -4.35 1.36
N ALA A 45 32.85 -4.38 2.60
CA ALA A 45 31.85 -5.35 3.05
C ALA A 45 30.39 -4.88 2.89
N GLN A 46 30.14 -3.70 2.29
CA GLN A 46 28.76 -3.32 1.99
C GLN A 46 28.24 -4.15 0.81
N PRO A 47 27.13 -4.90 0.96
CA PRO A 47 26.57 -5.69 -0.12
C PRO A 47 26.27 -4.76 -1.31
N PRO A 48 26.54 -5.20 -2.56
CA PRO A 48 26.36 -4.35 -3.73
C PRO A 48 24.92 -3.84 -3.78
N ARG A 49 24.78 -2.51 -3.91
CA ARG A 49 23.49 -1.81 -3.98
C ARG A 49 22.59 -2.41 -5.06
N LEU A 50 21.28 -2.39 -4.83
CA LEU A 50 20.34 -2.88 -5.83
C LEU A 50 20.36 -1.98 -7.07
N SER A 51 20.67 -2.56 -8.23
CA SER A 51 20.49 -1.87 -9.52
C SER A 51 19.05 -1.39 -9.70
N VAL A 52 18.88 -0.20 -10.30
CA VAL A 52 17.58 0.41 -10.64
C VAL A 52 16.70 -0.56 -11.42
N CYS A 53 17.27 -1.30 -12.38
CA CYS A 53 16.55 -2.32 -13.15
C CYS A 53 15.91 -3.38 -12.25
N ARG A 54 16.60 -3.84 -11.20
CA ARG A 54 16.02 -4.81 -10.25
C ARG A 54 14.92 -4.21 -9.39
N LYS A 55 15.04 -2.92 -9.02
CA LYS A 55 13.98 -2.20 -8.30
C LYS A 55 12.72 -2.08 -9.17
N ILE A 56 12.88 -1.80 -10.46
CA ILE A 56 11.77 -1.74 -11.43
C ILE A 56 11.13 -3.12 -11.64
N LEU A 57 11.93 -4.17 -11.86
CA LEU A 57 11.42 -5.54 -12.00
C LEU A 57 10.66 -6.00 -10.74
N PHE A 58 11.18 -5.66 -9.56
CA PHE A 58 10.48 -5.91 -8.30
C PHE A 58 9.14 -5.17 -8.25
N GLY A 59 9.09 -3.92 -8.70
CA GLY A 59 7.86 -3.13 -8.76
C GLY A 59 6.83 -3.67 -9.77
N LEU A 60 7.26 -4.13 -10.95
CA LEU A 60 6.38 -4.72 -11.97
C LEU A 60 5.68 -6.02 -11.54
N ALA A 61 6.19 -6.67 -10.51
CA ALA A 61 5.58 -7.85 -9.91
C ALA A 61 4.49 -7.53 -8.87
N ALA A 62 4.39 -6.28 -8.42
CA ALA A 62 3.43 -5.82 -7.40
C ALA A 62 1.95 -5.78 -7.81
N PRO A 63 1.59 -5.35 -9.04
CA PRO A 63 0.22 -4.99 -9.39
C PRO A 63 -0.90 -5.99 -9.12
N PRO A 64 -0.71 -7.33 -9.26
CA PRO A 64 -1.82 -8.28 -9.22
C PRO A 64 -2.75 -8.13 -8.02
N LEU A 65 -2.22 -7.91 -6.81
CA LEU A 65 -3.04 -7.74 -5.61
C LEU A 65 -3.96 -6.52 -5.73
N GLN A 66 -3.37 -5.33 -5.91
CA GLN A 66 -4.12 -4.08 -5.81
C GLN A 66 -5.05 -3.91 -7.01
N MET A 67 -4.61 -4.32 -8.20
CA MET A 67 -5.39 -4.28 -9.43
C MET A 67 -6.63 -5.17 -9.34
N THR A 68 -6.46 -6.46 -9.03
CA THR A 68 -7.61 -7.39 -8.98
C THR A 68 -8.51 -7.09 -7.79
N SER A 69 -7.97 -6.68 -6.63
CA SER A 69 -8.78 -6.29 -5.47
C SER A 69 -9.69 -5.09 -5.74
N ASN A 70 -9.19 -4.09 -6.48
CA ASN A 70 -10.00 -2.93 -6.85
C ASN A 70 -11.06 -3.27 -7.89
N ILE A 71 -10.74 -4.11 -8.87
CA ILE A 71 -11.72 -4.60 -9.85
C ILE A 71 -12.84 -5.38 -9.13
N CYS A 72 -12.47 -6.29 -8.21
CA CYS A 72 -13.45 -7.00 -7.39
C CYS A 72 -14.28 -6.04 -6.54
N GLY A 73 -13.64 -5.02 -5.95
CA GLY A 73 -14.30 -4.01 -5.13
C GLY A 73 -15.39 -3.23 -5.87
N PHE A 74 -15.12 -2.80 -7.11
CA PHE A 74 -16.08 -1.99 -7.89
C PHE A 74 -17.11 -2.82 -8.66
N PHE A 75 -16.71 -3.95 -9.24
CA PHE A 75 -17.50 -4.63 -10.28
C PHE A 75 -18.10 -5.97 -9.84
N PHE A 76 -17.55 -6.65 -8.84
CA PHE A 76 -17.96 -8.03 -8.53
C PHE A 76 -19.40 -8.12 -8.02
N SER A 77 -19.80 -7.20 -7.12
CA SER A 77 -21.19 -7.14 -6.63
C SER A 77 -22.17 -6.88 -7.76
N ILE A 78 -21.85 -5.96 -8.68
CA ILE A 78 -22.70 -5.63 -9.84
C ILE A 78 -22.83 -6.84 -10.77
N PHE A 79 -21.73 -7.53 -11.03
CA PHE A 79 -21.74 -8.75 -11.84
C PHE A 79 -22.64 -9.85 -11.24
N LEU A 80 -22.52 -10.10 -9.94
CA LEU A 80 -23.36 -11.11 -9.27
C LEU A 80 -24.85 -10.71 -9.24
N LEU A 81 -25.16 -9.42 -9.09
CA LEU A 81 -26.52 -8.91 -9.01
C LEU A 81 -27.21 -8.77 -10.37
N GLU A 82 -26.53 -8.20 -11.38
CA GLU A 82 -27.14 -7.86 -12.68
C GLU A 82 -26.92 -8.95 -13.73
N VAL A 83 -25.74 -9.59 -13.77
CA VAL A 83 -25.39 -10.57 -14.82
C VAL A 83 -25.75 -11.99 -14.42
N VAL A 84 -25.38 -12.38 -13.20
CA VAL A 84 -25.69 -13.70 -12.63
C VAL A 84 -27.11 -13.73 -12.05
N LYS A 85 -27.67 -12.57 -11.69
CA LYS A 85 -29.02 -12.40 -11.13
C LYS A 85 -29.21 -13.08 -9.76
N MET A 86 -28.19 -13.03 -8.91
CA MET A 86 -28.29 -13.53 -7.54
C MET A 86 -29.01 -12.55 -6.62
N SER A 87 -29.71 -13.09 -5.62
CA SER A 87 -30.23 -12.28 -4.51
C SER A 87 -29.07 -11.61 -3.74
N PRO A 88 -29.21 -10.35 -3.28
CA PRO A 88 -28.16 -9.67 -2.52
C PRO A 88 -27.72 -10.42 -1.26
N VAL A 89 -28.58 -11.25 -0.65
CA VAL A 89 -28.19 -12.09 0.51
C VAL A 89 -27.05 -13.06 0.13
N TYR A 90 -27.14 -13.72 -1.01
CA TYR A 90 -26.09 -14.63 -1.47
C TYR A 90 -24.78 -13.88 -1.77
N VAL A 91 -24.88 -12.70 -2.39
CA VAL A 91 -23.72 -11.83 -2.67
C VAL A 91 -23.06 -11.40 -1.35
N SER A 92 -23.85 -11.08 -0.31
CA SER A 92 -23.34 -10.73 1.02
C SER A 92 -22.52 -11.86 1.63
N ILE A 93 -23.01 -13.11 1.52
CA ILE A 93 -22.34 -14.29 2.09
C ILE A 93 -21.05 -14.59 1.34
N ILE A 94 -21.06 -14.57 0.00
CA ILE A 94 -19.88 -14.82 -0.84
C ILE A 94 -18.78 -13.79 -0.54
N THR A 95 -19.13 -12.51 -0.56
CA THR A 95 -18.15 -11.44 -0.38
C THR A 95 -17.58 -11.39 1.04
N PHE A 96 -18.42 -11.60 2.06
CA PHE A 96 -17.96 -11.66 3.45
C PHE A 96 -17.11 -12.90 3.72
N SER A 97 -17.51 -14.07 3.23
CA SER A 97 -16.78 -15.32 3.46
C SER A 97 -15.39 -15.29 2.85
N GLY A 98 -15.21 -14.72 1.65
CA GLY A 98 -13.89 -14.61 1.05
C GLY A 98 -12.96 -13.67 1.82
N ARG A 99 -13.47 -12.57 2.37
CA ARG A 99 -12.68 -11.68 3.24
C ARG A 99 -12.36 -12.33 4.59
N ALA A 100 -13.28 -13.11 5.15
CA ALA A 100 -13.02 -13.91 6.34
C ALA A 100 -12.00 -15.04 6.07
N TRP A 101 -12.02 -15.62 4.88
CA TRP A 101 -11.07 -16.63 4.42
C TRP A 101 -9.67 -16.06 4.28
N ASP A 102 -9.52 -14.87 3.69
CA ASP A 102 -8.23 -14.14 3.59
C ASP A 102 -7.56 -13.95 4.96
N ALA A 103 -8.36 -13.65 6.00
CA ALA A 103 -7.86 -13.48 7.36
C ALA A 103 -7.27 -14.77 7.97
N ILE A 104 -7.70 -15.93 7.49
CA ILE A 104 -7.20 -17.24 7.93
C ILE A 104 -6.03 -17.68 7.04
N THR A 105 -6.12 -17.50 5.73
CA THR A 105 -5.09 -17.95 4.78
C THR A 105 -3.80 -17.15 4.90
N ASP A 106 -3.86 -15.85 5.21
CA ASP A 106 -2.68 -14.98 5.28
C ASP A 106 -1.63 -15.51 6.30
N PRO A 107 -1.97 -15.77 7.58
CA PRO A 107 -1.02 -16.37 8.52
C PRO A 107 -0.57 -17.79 8.16
N LEU A 108 -1.49 -18.61 7.62
CA LEU A 108 -1.19 -20.00 7.24
C LEU A 108 -0.15 -20.06 6.13
N VAL A 109 -0.37 -19.31 5.05
CA VAL A 109 0.58 -19.19 3.94
C VAL A 109 1.90 -18.60 4.43
N GLY A 110 1.87 -17.57 5.29
CA GLY A 110 3.08 -17.02 5.90
C GLY A 110 3.94 -18.09 6.57
N GLN A 111 3.34 -18.90 7.45
CA GLN A 111 4.05 -20.01 8.11
C GLN A 111 4.55 -21.08 7.14
N LEU A 112 3.79 -21.39 6.09
CA LEU A 112 4.17 -22.37 5.08
C LEU A 112 5.35 -21.89 4.23
N VAL A 113 5.37 -20.62 3.84
CA VAL A 113 6.49 -19.99 3.13
C VAL A 113 7.76 -20.07 3.97
N PHE A 114 7.67 -19.83 5.28
CA PHE A 114 8.84 -19.95 6.17
C PHE A 114 9.39 -21.38 6.29
N ARG A 115 8.51 -22.40 6.26
CA ARG A 115 8.93 -23.81 6.30
C ARG A 115 9.45 -24.32 4.96
N THR A 116 9.20 -23.59 3.88
CA THR A 116 9.62 -23.98 2.54
C THR A 116 11.11 -23.70 2.37
N ASP A 117 11.92 -24.75 2.24
CA ASP A 117 13.34 -24.63 1.91
C ASP A 117 13.61 -25.37 0.59
N THR A 118 13.79 -24.60 -0.49
CA THR A 118 14.05 -25.16 -1.83
C THR A 118 15.27 -24.51 -2.45
N ARG A 119 15.83 -25.15 -3.48
CA ARG A 119 16.98 -24.62 -4.25
C ARG A 119 16.70 -23.24 -4.89
N LEU A 120 15.43 -22.91 -5.11
CA LEU A 120 15.00 -21.62 -5.69
C LEU A 120 14.80 -20.52 -4.65
N GLY A 121 14.99 -20.81 -3.36
CA GLY A 121 14.65 -19.93 -2.24
C GLY A 121 13.32 -20.32 -1.60
N ARG A 122 12.88 -19.51 -0.63
CA ARG A 122 11.65 -19.77 0.14
C ARG A 122 10.40 -19.24 -0.56
N THR A 123 10.49 -18.07 -1.18
CA THR A 123 9.36 -17.32 -1.76
C THR A 123 9.05 -17.71 -3.20
N LYS A 124 10.08 -18.06 -4.00
CA LYS A 124 9.90 -18.35 -5.44
C LYS A 124 8.94 -19.50 -5.76
N PRO A 125 8.98 -20.67 -5.09
CA PRO A 125 8.07 -21.77 -5.41
C PRO A 125 6.60 -21.37 -5.28
N TRP A 126 6.27 -20.60 -4.25
CA TRP A 126 4.93 -20.06 -4.01
C TRP A 126 4.52 -19.07 -5.09
N LEU A 127 5.42 -18.15 -5.45
CA LEU A 127 5.16 -17.19 -6.53
C LEU A 127 4.94 -17.87 -7.87
N ILE A 128 5.69 -18.92 -8.22
CA ILE A 128 5.52 -19.67 -9.46
C ILE A 128 4.12 -20.32 -9.49
N GLY A 129 3.75 -21.04 -8.42
CA GLY A 129 2.45 -21.69 -8.34
C GLY A 129 1.29 -20.69 -8.39
N ALA A 130 1.38 -19.61 -7.61
CA ALA A 130 0.35 -18.58 -7.55
C ALA A 130 0.25 -17.74 -8.83
N SER A 131 1.36 -17.52 -9.54
CA SER A 131 1.35 -16.81 -10.83
C SER A 131 0.64 -17.59 -11.94
N LEU A 132 0.64 -18.92 -11.86
CA LEU A 132 -0.06 -19.77 -12.82
C LEU A 132 -1.53 -19.98 -12.44
N MET A 133 -1.80 -20.27 -11.16
CA MET A 133 -3.16 -20.59 -10.70
C MET A 133 -4.01 -19.35 -10.39
N GLY A 134 -3.40 -18.25 -9.97
CA GLY A 134 -4.07 -16.98 -9.66
C GLY A 134 -4.88 -16.43 -10.83
N PRO A 135 -4.28 -16.22 -12.01
CA PRO A 135 -5.01 -15.76 -13.21
C PRO A 135 -6.17 -16.69 -13.59
N VAL A 136 -5.98 -18.00 -13.50
CA VAL A 136 -7.05 -18.98 -13.80
C VAL A 136 -8.22 -18.84 -12.83
N SER A 137 -7.94 -18.75 -11.53
CA SER A 137 -8.99 -18.55 -10.52
C SER A 137 -9.74 -17.23 -10.70
N PHE A 138 -9.04 -16.15 -11.05
CA PHE A 138 -9.65 -14.86 -11.35
C PHE A 138 -10.54 -14.97 -12.60
N PHE A 139 -10.05 -15.55 -13.70
CA PHE A 139 -10.84 -15.74 -14.91
C PHE A 139 -12.11 -16.56 -14.67
N LEU A 140 -12.01 -17.69 -13.94
CA LEU A 140 -13.15 -18.55 -13.60
C LEU A 140 -14.24 -17.79 -12.84
N MET A 141 -13.88 -16.86 -11.97
CA MET A 141 -14.82 -16.05 -11.21
C MET A 141 -15.74 -15.18 -12.08
N TRP A 142 -15.29 -14.78 -13.28
CA TRP A 142 -16.03 -13.91 -14.19
C TRP A 142 -16.71 -14.66 -15.33
N ILE A 143 -16.67 -16.01 -15.33
CA ILE A 143 -17.46 -16.79 -16.28
C ILE A 143 -18.92 -16.63 -15.89
N GLY A 144 -19.67 -15.91 -16.72
CA GLY A 144 -21.11 -15.79 -16.59
C GLY A 144 -21.77 -17.10 -17.00
N LEU A 145 -21.92 -18.04 -16.06
CA LEU A 145 -22.75 -19.21 -16.28
C LEU A 145 -24.15 -18.71 -16.68
N PRO A 146 -24.75 -19.24 -17.75
CA PRO A 146 -26.05 -18.78 -18.18
C PRO A 146 -27.04 -18.92 -17.03
N ALA A 147 -27.72 -17.82 -16.70
CA ALA A 147 -28.77 -17.82 -15.70
C ALA A 147 -29.79 -18.89 -16.08
N ILE A 148 -29.82 -20.01 -15.35
CA ILE A 148 -30.83 -21.05 -15.52
C ILE A 148 -32.06 -20.67 -14.68
N ASN A 149 -32.52 -19.43 -14.82
CA ASN A 149 -33.80 -18.98 -14.28
C ASN A 149 -34.91 -19.20 -15.30
N VAL A 150 -34.83 -20.28 -16.08
CA VAL A 150 -35.89 -20.60 -17.05
C VAL A 150 -37.05 -21.31 -16.36
N ASP A 151 -36.87 -22.02 -15.24
CA ASP A 151 -37.96 -22.85 -14.69
C ASP A 151 -37.97 -23.01 -13.16
N GLY A 152 -38.01 -21.93 -12.36
CA GLY A 152 -38.38 -22.00 -10.93
C GLY A 152 -37.66 -23.05 -10.05
N ASP A 153 -36.51 -23.54 -10.49
CA ASP A 153 -35.85 -24.73 -9.95
C ASP A 153 -34.81 -24.27 -8.92
N GLU A 154 -35.23 -24.20 -7.65
CA GLU A 154 -34.38 -23.78 -6.53
C GLU A 154 -33.03 -24.52 -6.49
N SER A 155 -33.00 -25.76 -7.01
CA SER A 155 -31.78 -26.59 -7.06
C SER A 155 -30.66 -25.96 -7.89
N LYS A 156 -30.98 -25.19 -8.94
CA LYS A 156 -29.99 -24.57 -9.84
C LYS A 156 -29.41 -23.29 -9.24
N ASN A 157 -30.20 -22.52 -8.50
CA ASN A 157 -29.73 -21.34 -7.77
C ASN A 157 -28.68 -21.72 -6.71
N VAL A 158 -28.88 -22.85 -6.04
CA VAL A 158 -27.94 -23.38 -5.04
C VAL A 158 -26.62 -23.80 -5.70
N GLN A 159 -26.66 -24.45 -6.87
CA GLN A 159 -25.43 -24.82 -7.61
C GLN A 159 -24.64 -23.60 -8.06
N THR A 160 -25.32 -22.59 -8.62
CA THR A 160 -24.68 -21.33 -9.02
C THR A 160 -24.04 -20.62 -7.81
N PHE A 161 -24.73 -20.60 -6.66
CA PHE A 161 -24.17 -20.08 -5.42
C PHE A 161 -22.87 -20.81 -5.02
N PHE A 162 -22.89 -22.14 -4.95
CA PHE A 162 -21.70 -22.91 -4.56
C PHE A 162 -20.54 -22.74 -5.56
N TYR A 163 -20.82 -22.59 -6.86
CA TYR A 163 -19.81 -22.30 -7.86
C TYR A 163 -19.10 -20.97 -7.59
N TYR A 164 -19.84 -19.85 -7.50
CA TYR A 164 -19.21 -18.55 -7.26
C TYR A 164 -18.58 -18.44 -5.87
N PHE A 165 -19.16 -19.09 -4.86
CA PHE A 165 -18.57 -19.22 -3.54
C PHE A 165 -17.21 -19.92 -3.59
N ALA A 166 -17.12 -21.08 -4.25
CA ALA A 166 -15.87 -21.83 -4.39
C ALA A 166 -14.84 -21.07 -5.25
N CYS A 167 -15.25 -20.45 -6.36
CA CYS A 167 -14.37 -19.66 -7.20
C CYS A 167 -13.80 -18.43 -6.47
N TYR A 168 -14.63 -17.72 -5.69
CA TYR A 168 -14.18 -16.56 -4.93
C TYR A 168 -13.21 -16.96 -3.81
N LEU A 169 -13.48 -18.05 -3.09
CA LEU A 169 -12.55 -18.60 -2.09
C LEU A 169 -11.22 -19.07 -2.71
N ALA A 170 -11.29 -19.70 -3.88
CA ALA A 170 -10.11 -20.12 -4.62
C ALA A 170 -9.27 -18.91 -5.06
N TYR A 171 -9.90 -17.85 -5.58
CA TYR A 171 -9.23 -16.59 -5.92
C TYR A 171 -8.57 -15.95 -4.68
N CYS A 172 -9.29 -15.83 -3.57
CA CYS A 172 -8.77 -15.35 -2.29
C CYS A 172 -7.54 -16.15 -1.82
N ALA A 173 -7.60 -17.48 -1.88
CA ALA A 173 -6.46 -18.33 -1.54
C ALA A 173 -5.25 -18.08 -2.45
N MET A 174 -5.47 -18.00 -3.78
CA MET A 174 -4.38 -17.84 -4.74
C MET A 174 -3.74 -16.45 -4.68
N ILE A 175 -4.54 -15.40 -4.46
CA ILE A 175 -3.99 -14.04 -4.31
C ILE A 175 -3.19 -13.91 -3.01
N THR A 176 -3.59 -14.57 -1.92
CA THR A 176 -2.79 -14.67 -0.68
C THR A 176 -1.49 -15.43 -0.92
N CYS A 177 -1.54 -16.56 -1.63
CA CYS A 177 -0.36 -17.32 -2.05
C CYS A 177 0.62 -16.53 -2.92
N TYR A 178 0.17 -15.45 -3.58
CA TYR A 178 1.04 -14.54 -4.30
C TYR A 178 1.56 -13.40 -3.40
N HIS A 179 0.65 -12.73 -2.69
CA HIS A 179 0.92 -11.50 -1.95
C HIS A 179 1.84 -11.70 -0.75
N VAL A 180 1.62 -12.76 0.04
CA VAL A 180 2.39 -13.00 1.27
C VAL A 180 3.86 -13.27 0.95
N PRO A 181 4.22 -14.18 0.02
CA PRO A 181 5.61 -14.31 -0.42
C PRO A 181 6.15 -13.02 -1.00
N TYR A 182 5.41 -12.34 -1.88
CA TYR A 182 5.86 -11.13 -2.56
C TYR A 182 6.25 -10.00 -1.58
N THR A 183 5.41 -9.71 -0.60
CA THR A 183 5.68 -8.68 0.41
C THR A 183 6.80 -9.07 1.36
N SER A 184 6.90 -10.36 1.73
CA SER A 184 8.02 -10.85 2.53
C SER A 184 9.37 -10.71 1.78
N SER A 185 9.36 -10.82 0.45
CA SER A 185 10.56 -10.66 -0.38
C SER A 185 11.16 -9.25 -0.31
N THR A 186 10.39 -8.22 0.06
CA THR A 186 10.92 -6.85 0.25
C THR A 186 12.01 -6.80 1.32
N VAL A 187 11.90 -7.63 2.36
CA VAL A 187 12.91 -7.70 3.43
C VAL A 187 14.11 -8.57 3.00
N LEU A 188 13.89 -9.56 2.13
CA LEU A 188 14.89 -10.55 1.70
C LEU A 188 15.79 -10.07 0.54
N ILE A 189 15.44 -8.94 -0.11
CA ILE A 189 16.11 -8.47 -1.33
C ILE A 189 17.44 -7.75 -1.08
N SER A 190 17.56 -7.05 0.05
CA SER A 190 18.77 -6.33 0.47
C SER A 190 18.78 -6.14 1.99
N ASN A 191 19.95 -5.97 2.59
CA ASN A 191 20.08 -5.54 3.99
C ASN A 191 20.08 -4.00 4.15
N ASN A 192 20.37 -3.27 3.07
CA ASN A 192 20.48 -1.82 3.09
C ASN A 192 19.09 -1.17 3.09
N PRO A 193 18.77 -0.28 4.07
CA PRO A 193 17.47 0.41 4.15
C PRO A 193 17.12 1.19 2.88
N SER A 194 18.05 1.99 2.34
CA SER A 194 17.83 2.80 1.12
C SER A 194 17.43 1.96 -0.11
N ASP A 195 17.92 0.72 -0.21
CA ASP A 195 17.52 -0.17 -1.30
C ASP A 195 16.10 -0.72 -1.11
N LYS A 196 15.69 -0.99 0.13
CA LYS A 196 14.33 -1.42 0.48
C LYS A 196 13.33 -0.30 0.24
N ASP A 197 13.69 0.93 0.60
CA ASP A 197 12.85 2.11 0.40
C ASP A 197 12.61 2.34 -1.10
N GLY A 198 13.67 2.30 -1.91
CA GLY A 198 13.55 2.40 -3.37
C GLY A 198 12.73 1.27 -4.01
N ALA A 199 12.86 0.03 -3.54
CA ALA A 199 12.05 -1.10 -4.01
C ALA A 199 10.58 -1.00 -3.56
N THR A 200 10.33 -0.42 -2.39
CA THR A 200 8.97 -0.19 -1.89
C THR A 200 8.30 0.96 -2.66
N ALA A 201 9.06 2.01 -2.98
CA ALA A 201 8.58 3.11 -3.81
C ALA A 201 8.21 2.63 -5.22
N SER A 202 9.06 1.81 -5.86
CA SER A 202 8.74 1.23 -7.16
C SER A 202 7.51 0.32 -7.10
N ARG A 203 7.40 -0.53 -6.08
CA ARG A 203 6.21 -1.37 -5.81
C ARG A 203 4.92 -0.55 -5.78
N ILE A 204 4.88 0.49 -4.93
CA ILE A 204 3.69 1.34 -4.76
C ILE A 204 3.37 2.09 -6.07
N GLY A 205 4.38 2.63 -6.75
CA GLY A 205 4.18 3.34 -8.02
C GLY A 205 3.51 2.47 -9.09
N PHE A 206 3.99 1.23 -9.28
CA PHE A 206 3.39 0.30 -10.24
C PHE A 206 2.00 -0.19 -9.80
N GLU A 207 1.77 -0.44 -8.50
CA GLU A 207 0.44 -0.77 -7.97
C GLU A 207 -0.61 0.29 -8.33
N LEU A 208 -0.25 1.57 -8.18
CA LEU A 208 -1.15 2.69 -8.48
C LEU A 208 -1.43 2.82 -9.99
N ILE A 209 -0.39 2.74 -10.83
CA ILE A 209 -0.53 2.85 -12.28
C ILE A 209 -1.41 1.72 -12.84
N PHE A 210 -1.10 0.47 -12.48
CA PHE A 210 -1.85 -0.68 -12.96
C PHE A 210 -3.25 -0.77 -12.37
N THR A 211 -3.49 -0.20 -11.20
CA THR A 211 -4.85 -0.07 -10.66
C THR A 211 -5.73 0.80 -11.55
N ILE A 212 -5.21 1.95 -12.03
CA ILE A 212 -5.94 2.84 -12.93
C ILE A 212 -6.17 2.15 -14.28
N ILE A 213 -5.10 1.59 -14.87
CA ILE A 213 -5.18 0.90 -16.16
C ILE A 213 -6.13 -0.29 -16.06
N GLY A 214 -5.99 -1.14 -15.05
CA GLY A 214 -6.80 -2.33 -14.86
C GLY A 214 -8.27 -1.99 -14.65
N SER A 215 -8.60 -1.07 -13.73
CA SER A 215 -10.00 -0.69 -13.46
C SER A 215 -10.63 0.05 -14.65
N GLY A 216 -9.85 0.88 -15.36
CA GLY A 216 -10.30 1.61 -16.53
C GLY A 216 -10.57 0.70 -17.72
N VAL A 217 -9.62 -0.18 -18.08
CA VAL A 217 -9.78 -1.16 -19.16
C VAL A 217 -10.95 -2.09 -18.86
N PHE A 218 -11.01 -2.63 -17.65
CA PHE A 218 -12.10 -3.52 -17.24
C PHE A 218 -13.46 -2.82 -17.34
N GLY A 219 -13.54 -1.59 -16.82
CA GLY A 219 -14.76 -0.80 -16.86
C GLY A 219 -15.20 -0.38 -18.27
N VAL A 220 -14.29 0.02 -19.17
CA VAL A 220 -14.65 0.45 -20.53
C VAL A 220 -15.23 -0.69 -21.35
N ILE A 221 -14.65 -1.89 -21.24
CA ILE A 221 -15.14 -3.09 -21.92
C ILE A 221 -16.58 -3.38 -21.50
N ILE A 222 -16.85 -3.38 -20.20
CA ILE A 222 -18.18 -3.64 -19.64
C ILE A 222 -19.17 -2.54 -20.03
N SER A 223 -18.79 -1.27 -19.83
CA SER A 223 -19.69 -0.14 -20.05
C SER A 223 -20.19 -0.07 -21.50
N SER A 224 -19.38 -0.50 -22.47
CA SER A 224 -19.76 -0.49 -23.89
C SER A 224 -20.82 -1.53 -24.28
N LYS A 225 -21.05 -2.54 -23.42
CA LYS A 225 -21.94 -3.69 -23.68
C LYS A 225 -23.00 -3.88 -22.58
N ARG A 226 -23.10 -2.96 -21.63
CA ARG A 226 -24.02 -3.06 -20.50
C ARG A 226 -25.46 -2.81 -20.95
N VAL A 227 -26.34 -3.74 -20.62
CA VAL A 227 -27.72 -3.76 -21.16
C VAL A 227 -28.61 -2.69 -20.52
N ASN A 228 -28.34 -2.30 -19.27
CA ASN A 228 -29.07 -1.26 -18.52
C ASN A 228 -28.92 0.17 -19.09
N GLU A 229 -28.10 0.40 -20.13
CA GLU A 229 -28.01 1.68 -20.84
C GLU A 229 -29.25 1.97 -21.72
N LYS A 230 -29.99 0.93 -22.14
CA LYS A 230 -31.06 1.04 -23.15
C LYS A 230 -32.48 0.97 -22.58
N CYS A 231 -32.63 1.13 -21.28
CA CYS A 231 -33.93 1.18 -20.64
C CYS A 231 -34.67 2.47 -21.04
N GLN A 232 -35.54 2.35 -22.06
CA GLN A 232 -36.40 3.43 -22.53
C GLN A 232 -37.46 3.73 -21.46
N ALA A 233 -37.57 4.99 -21.06
CA ALA A 233 -38.54 5.43 -20.06
C ALA A 233 -39.97 5.03 -20.45
N GLY A 234 -40.56 4.07 -19.72
CA GLY A 234 -41.97 3.67 -19.88
C GLY A 234 -42.24 2.19 -20.20
N GLY A 235 -41.22 1.35 -20.40
CA GLY A 235 -41.39 -0.09 -20.62
C GLY A 235 -41.36 -0.92 -19.33
N LEU A 236 -42.49 -1.54 -18.95
CA LEU A 236 -42.60 -2.39 -17.74
C LEU A 236 -41.74 -3.67 -17.77
N LYS A 237 -41.27 -4.09 -18.95
CA LYS A 237 -40.23 -5.12 -19.10
C LYS A 237 -39.32 -4.75 -20.26
N PRO A 238 -38.00 -4.73 -20.08
CA PRO A 238 -37.11 -4.58 -21.20
C PRO A 238 -37.22 -5.80 -22.11
N ASN A 239 -37.42 -5.55 -23.40
CA ASN A 239 -37.35 -6.58 -24.44
C ASN A 239 -35.88 -6.82 -24.80
N PHE A 240 -35.07 -7.23 -23.82
CA PHE A 240 -33.67 -7.54 -24.05
C PHE A 240 -33.57 -8.85 -24.83
N THR A 241 -32.89 -8.82 -25.97
CA THR A 241 -32.62 -10.05 -26.72
C THR A 241 -31.63 -10.91 -25.92
N GLU A 242 -31.78 -12.24 -25.97
CA GLU A 242 -30.80 -13.16 -25.36
C GLU A 242 -29.37 -12.86 -25.84
N GLU A 243 -29.24 -12.37 -27.07
CA GLU A 243 -27.98 -11.89 -27.65
C GLU A 243 -27.34 -10.75 -26.85
N GLN A 244 -28.12 -9.75 -26.40
CA GLN A 244 -27.59 -8.63 -25.63
C GLN A 244 -27.06 -9.08 -24.26
N LEU A 245 -27.77 -9.97 -23.59
CA LEU A 245 -27.34 -10.53 -22.30
C LEU A 245 -26.10 -11.43 -22.45
N PHE A 246 -26.02 -12.17 -23.57
CA PHE A 246 -24.85 -12.96 -23.91
C PHE A 246 -23.62 -12.07 -24.19
N GLN A 247 -23.80 -10.97 -24.93
CA GLN A 247 -22.73 -10.00 -25.18
C GLN A 247 -22.22 -9.34 -23.89
N GLU A 248 -23.10 -9.03 -22.94
CA GLU A 248 -22.68 -8.50 -21.64
C GLU A 248 -21.82 -9.52 -20.88
N ARG A 249 -22.26 -10.79 -20.78
CA ARG A 249 -21.47 -11.86 -20.15
C ARG A 249 -20.10 -12.04 -20.79
N GLN A 250 -20.05 -12.04 -22.12
CA GLN A 250 -18.79 -12.12 -22.86
C GLN A 250 -17.89 -10.92 -22.57
N SER A 251 -18.43 -9.72 -22.37
CA SER A 251 -17.62 -8.54 -22.04
C SER A 251 -16.88 -8.68 -20.71
N TYR A 252 -17.54 -9.22 -19.66
CA TYR A 252 -16.90 -9.52 -18.37
C TYR A 252 -15.82 -10.60 -18.51
N MET A 253 -16.09 -11.65 -19.31
CA MET A 253 -15.11 -12.72 -19.56
C MET A 253 -13.87 -12.21 -20.32
N ILE A 254 -14.06 -11.38 -21.36
CA ILE A 254 -12.96 -10.80 -22.13
C ILE A 254 -12.14 -9.85 -21.24
N ALA A 255 -12.81 -8.99 -20.47
CA ALA A 255 -12.15 -8.09 -19.53
C ALA A 255 -11.34 -8.86 -18.48
N ALA A 256 -11.91 -9.92 -17.90
CA ALA A 256 -11.22 -10.79 -16.97
C ALA A 256 -10.04 -11.53 -17.61
N GLY A 257 -10.16 -11.95 -18.86
CA GLY A 257 -9.09 -12.59 -19.63
C GLY A 257 -7.88 -11.66 -19.82
N ILE A 258 -8.13 -10.38 -20.16
CA ILE A 258 -7.07 -9.37 -20.31
C ILE A 258 -6.36 -9.13 -18.97
N ILE A 259 -7.12 -8.94 -17.88
CA ILE A 259 -6.55 -8.73 -16.55
C ILE A 259 -5.78 -9.97 -16.06
N SER A 260 -6.26 -11.18 -16.38
CA SER A 260 -5.56 -12.43 -16.09
C SER A 260 -4.25 -12.55 -16.86
N ALA A 261 -4.21 -12.12 -18.13
CA ALA A 261 -2.99 -12.06 -18.91
C ALA A 261 -1.98 -11.07 -18.31
N ILE A 262 -2.43 -9.88 -17.89
CA ILE A 262 -1.59 -8.90 -17.19
C ILE A 262 -1.05 -9.47 -15.87
N TYR A 263 -1.89 -10.15 -15.09
CA TYR A 263 -1.46 -10.84 -13.87
C TYR A 263 -0.34 -11.84 -14.22
N LEU A 264 -0.55 -12.73 -15.19
CA LEU A 264 0.45 -13.73 -15.56
C LEU A 264 1.79 -13.09 -15.95
N ILE A 265 1.77 -11.99 -16.70
CA ILE A 265 2.96 -11.21 -17.08
C ILE A 265 3.67 -10.65 -15.83
N CYS A 266 2.94 -10.05 -14.88
CA CYS A 266 3.50 -9.61 -13.59
C CYS A 266 4.14 -10.77 -12.81
N GLY A 267 3.52 -11.96 -12.84
CA GLY A 267 4.05 -13.16 -12.22
C GLY A 267 5.38 -13.62 -12.83
N ILE A 268 5.52 -13.52 -14.16
CA ILE A 268 6.79 -13.78 -14.86
C ILE A 268 7.87 -12.81 -14.34
N PHE A 269 7.56 -11.51 -14.23
CA PHE A 269 8.49 -10.54 -13.66
C PHE A 269 8.84 -10.83 -12.20
N ALA A 270 7.91 -11.36 -11.40
CA ALA A 270 8.18 -11.75 -10.01
C ALA A 270 9.24 -12.86 -9.94
N ILE A 271 9.13 -13.87 -10.80
CA ILE A 271 10.02 -15.04 -10.81
C ILE A 271 11.46 -14.64 -11.16
N PHE A 272 11.62 -13.76 -12.16
CA PHE A 272 12.93 -13.28 -12.62
C PHE A 272 13.50 -12.13 -11.78
N GLY A 273 12.64 -11.22 -11.30
CA GLY A 273 13.03 -10.01 -10.58
C GLY A 273 13.45 -10.25 -9.13
N ILE A 274 12.79 -11.20 -8.44
CA ILE A 274 13.06 -11.47 -7.03
C ILE A 274 14.27 -12.40 -6.92
N LYS A 275 15.32 -11.98 -6.21
CA LYS A 275 16.45 -12.84 -5.82
C LYS A 275 16.70 -12.65 -4.34
N GLU A 276 16.41 -13.68 -3.56
CA GLU A 276 16.67 -13.71 -2.12
C GLU A 276 18.18 -13.64 -1.87
N ARG A 277 18.59 -12.72 -0.98
CA ARG A 277 20.00 -12.54 -0.60
C ARG A 277 20.24 -12.74 0.89
N VAL A 278 19.20 -12.68 1.71
CA VAL A 278 19.29 -12.74 3.17
C VAL A 278 18.72 -14.05 3.67
N LYS A 279 19.45 -14.74 4.57
CA LYS A 279 18.94 -15.89 5.32
C LYS A 279 18.38 -15.38 6.65
N ASP A 280 17.07 -15.49 6.82
CA ASP A 280 16.41 -14.99 8.03
C ASP A 280 16.76 -15.79 9.29
N THR A 281 16.94 -15.07 10.39
CA THR A 281 17.07 -15.60 11.76
C THR A 281 15.95 -15.07 12.64
N PHE A 282 14.71 -15.54 12.42
CA PHE A 282 13.60 -15.19 13.30
C PHE A 282 13.62 -16.07 14.57
N ARG A 283 13.67 -15.42 15.75
CA ARG A 283 13.41 -16.08 17.03
C ARG A 283 11.92 -16.40 17.16
N GLN A 284 11.60 -17.67 17.42
CA GLN A 284 10.24 -18.11 17.76
C GLN A 284 9.88 -17.65 19.17
N ASP A 285 9.20 -16.52 19.27
CA ASP A 285 8.47 -16.15 20.49
C ASP A 285 7.02 -16.65 20.43
N SER A 286 6.38 -16.77 21.59
CA SER A 286 4.97 -17.17 21.69
C SER A 286 4.05 -16.16 21.00
N PHE A 287 3.39 -16.60 19.91
CA PHE A 287 2.53 -15.77 19.04
C PHE A 287 1.41 -15.05 19.81
N PHE A 288 0.67 -15.78 20.66
CA PHE A 288 -0.45 -15.22 21.42
C PHE A 288 -0.01 -14.17 22.45
N LYS A 289 1.16 -14.38 23.08
CA LYS A 289 1.74 -13.39 24.01
C LYS A 289 2.03 -12.09 23.28
N ASN A 290 2.61 -12.17 22.09
CA ASN A 290 2.93 -11.00 21.28
C ASN A 290 1.69 -10.25 20.78
N ILE A 291 0.64 -10.96 20.35
CA ILE A 291 -0.64 -10.33 19.99
C ILE A 291 -1.24 -9.59 21.19
N ARG A 292 -1.27 -10.21 22.37
CA ARG A 292 -1.82 -9.59 23.57
C ARG A 292 -1.06 -8.31 23.95
N CYS A 293 0.26 -8.31 23.85
CA CYS A 293 1.07 -7.11 24.10
C CYS A 293 0.70 -5.97 23.15
N VAL A 294 0.57 -6.27 21.85
CA VAL A 294 0.22 -5.27 20.82
C VAL A 294 -1.21 -4.74 21.02
N LEU A 295 -2.18 -5.61 21.29
CA LEU A 295 -3.57 -5.23 21.54
C LEU A 295 -3.79 -4.48 22.86
N THR A 296 -2.81 -4.44 23.77
CA THR A 296 -2.91 -3.64 25.00
C THR A 296 -2.36 -2.21 24.78
N PHE A 297 -1.67 -1.96 23.67
CA PHE A 297 -1.03 -0.68 23.40
C PHE A 297 -2.01 0.36 22.87
N LYS A 298 -2.40 1.31 23.73
CA LYS A 298 -3.44 2.32 23.43
C LYS A 298 -3.19 3.15 22.15
N PRO A 299 -1.99 3.68 21.85
CA PRO A 299 -1.76 4.43 20.62
C PRO A 299 -2.05 3.61 19.36
N TYR A 300 -1.70 2.32 19.38
CA TYR A 300 -1.97 1.41 18.28
C TYR A 300 -3.46 1.13 18.11
N LEU A 301 -4.18 0.83 19.19
CA LEU A 301 -5.62 0.58 19.12
C LEU A 301 -6.38 1.78 18.52
N LEU A 302 -6.04 3.00 18.94
CA LEU A 302 -6.67 4.22 18.41
C LEU A 302 -6.41 4.38 16.91
N LEU A 303 -5.17 4.17 16.45
CA LEU A 303 -4.81 4.25 15.04
C LEU A 303 -5.52 3.14 14.22
N MET A 304 -5.52 1.92 14.74
CA MET A 304 -6.12 0.74 14.11
C MET A 304 -7.63 0.90 13.95
N PHE A 305 -8.36 1.30 15.00
CA PHE A 305 -9.81 1.52 14.91
C PHE A 305 -10.15 2.74 14.06
N ALA A 306 -9.38 3.82 14.14
CA ALA A 306 -9.58 4.98 13.26
C ALA A 306 -9.47 4.55 11.79
N PHE A 307 -8.47 3.74 11.45
CA PHE A 307 -8.30 3.25 10.09
C PHE A 307 -9.39 2.24 9.69
N LEU A 308 -9.82 1.36 10.61
CA LEU A 308 -10.92 0.42 10.37
C LEU A 308 -12.19 1.15 9.94
N PHE A 309 -12.63 2.18 10.67
CA PHE A 309 -13.84 2.91 10.34
C PHE A 309 -13.70 3.74 9.06
N MET A 310 -12.53 4.34 8.81
CA MET A 310 -12.27 5.04 7.56
C MET A 310 -12.30 4.09 6.36
N SER A 311 -11.64 2.93 6.46
CA SER A 311 -11.64 1.91 5.43
C SER A 311 -13.04 1.36 5.20
N LEU A 312 -13.82 1.11 6.27
CA LEU A 312 -15.21 0.67 6.17
C LEU A 312 -16.05 1.68 5.38
N GLY A 313 -15.95 2.99 5.67
CA GLY A 313 -16.67 4.02 4.92
C GLY A 313 -16.29 4.06 3.43
N ILE A 314 -14.99 4.01 3.11
CA ILE A 314 -14.50 4.03 1.72
C ILE A 314 -14.95 2.78 0.96
N GLN A 315 -14.89 1.61 1.60
CA GLN A 315 -15.24 0.34 0.97
C GLN A 315 -16.75 0.21 0.73
N ILE A 316 -17.60 0.79 1.59
CA ILE A 316 -19.05 0.91 1.32
C ILE A 316 -19.27 1.71 0.03
N VAL A 317 -18.61 2.87 -0.13
CA VAL A 317 -18.73 3.66 -1.37
C VAL A 317 -18.23 2.85 -2.56
N GLN A 318 -17.04 2.26 -2.46
CA GLN A 318 -16.42 1.47 -3.53
C GLN A 318 -17.34 0.33 -4.01
N ALA A 319 -17.96 -0.41 -3.09
CA ALA A 319 -18.82 -1.54 -3.40
C ALA A 319 -20.17 -1.17 -4.03
N ASN A 320 -20.68 0.04 -3.78
CA ASN A 320 -22.00 0.47 -4.25
C ASN A 320 -21.93 1.54 -5.35
N LEU A 321 -20.76 2.08 -5.68
CA LEU A 321 -20.60 3.18 -6.62
C LEU A 321 -21.26 2.88 -7.97
N GLY A 322 -21.06 1.69 -8.53
CA GLY A 322 -21.64 1.38 -9.83
C GLY A 322 -23.16 1.15 -9.81
N LEU A 323 -23.72 0.58 -8.74
CA LEU A 323 -25.18 0.48 -8.58
C LEU A 323 -25.80 1.86 -8.37
N TYR A 324 -25.16 2.70 -7.57
CA TYR A 324 -25.58 4.09 -7.31
C TYR A 324 -25.58 4.92 -8.60
N THR A 325 -24.50 4.85 -9.39
CA THR A 325 -24.41 5.56 -10.67
C THR A 325 -25.49 5.10 -11.66
N THR A 326 -25.84 3.81 -11.67
CA THR A 326 -26.88 3.25 -12.55
C THR A 326 -28.29 3.57 -12.09
N HIS A 327 -28.64 3.22 -10.85
CA HIS A 327 -30.03 3.21 -10.39
C HIS A 327 -30.45 4.51 -9.69
N SER A 328 -29.52 5.28 -9.10
CA SER A 328 -29.84 6.54 -8.41
C SER A 328 -29.55 7.79 -9.23
N VAL A 329 -28.45 7.79 -9.99
CA VAL A 329 -27.99 8.96 -10.78
C VAL A 329 -28.33 8.83 -12.27
N LYS A 330 -28.66 7.62 -12.75
CA LYS A 330 -29.00 7.32 -14.16
C LYS A 330 -27.88 7.55 -15.18
N LEU A 331 -26.62 7.57 -14.72
CA LEU A 331 -25.41 7.79 -15.54
C LEU A 331 -24.61 6.50 -15.77
N SER A 332 -25.29 5.41 -16.12
CA SER A 332 -24.68 4.06 -16.21
C SER A 332 -23.46 3.97 -17.15
N SER A 333 -23.45 4.74 -18.26
CA SER A 333 -22.34 4.84 -19.22
C SER A 333 -21.09 5.55 -18.67
N HIS A 334 -21.26 6.37 -17.62
CA HIS A 334 -20.17 7.13 -17.00
C HIS A 334 -19.63 6.49 -15.72
N MET A 335 -20.10 5.29 -15.35
CA MET A 335 -19.60 4.55 -14.20
C MET A 335 -18.08 4.35 -14.26
N SER A 336 -17.58 3.79 -15.37
CA SER A 336 -16.16 3.47 -15.54
C SER A 336 -15.28 4.71 -15.58
N PHE A 337 -15.75 5.77 -16.25
CA PHE A 337 -15.06 7.05 -16.28
C PHE A 337 -15.00 7.70 -14.89
N GLY A 338 -16.08 7.66 -14.11
CA GLY A 338 -16.08 8.15 -12.73
C GLY A 338 -15.09 7.40 -11.83
N ILE A 339 -15.03 6.06 -11.92
CA ILE A 339 -14.03 5.25 -11.20
C ILE A 339 -12.60 5.69 -11.57
N VAL A 340 -12.32 5.84 -12.87
CA VAL A 340 -11.01 6.31 -13.36
C VAL A 340 -10.71 7.73 -12.88
N THR A 341 -11.68 8.64 -12.85
CA THR A 341 -11.51 9.99 -12.31
C THR A 341 -11.12 9.95 -10.84
N VAL A 342 -11.84 9.19 -10.00
CA VAL A 342 -11.53 9.05 -8.57
C VAL A 342 -10.10 8.53 -8.36
N LEU A 343 -9.74 7.45 -9.05
CA LEU A 343 -8.42 6.82 -8.92
C LEU A 343 -7.30 7.72 -9.44
N SER A 344 -7.52 8.40 -10.56
CA SER A 344 -6.51 9.29 -11.17
C SER A 344 -6.23 10.50 -10.29
N VAL A 345 -7.27 11.14 -9.75
CA VAL A 345 -7.12 12.25 -8.81
C VAL A 345 -6.45 11.76 -7.52
N ALA A 346 -6.81 10.57 -7.03
CA ALA A 346 -6.17 10.02 -5.83
C ALA A 346 -4.65 9.85 -6.04
N VAL A 347 -4.23 9.27 -7.16
CA VAL A 347 -2.80 9.07 -7.47
C VAL A 347 -2.06 10.39 -7.66
N LEU A 348 -2.67 11.35 -8.39
CA LEU A 348 -2.06 12.65 -8.67
C LEU A 348 -1.77 13.45 -7.38
N PHE A 349 -2.62 13.34 -6.37
CA PHE A 349 -2.49 14.08 -5.12
C PHE A 349 -1.66 13.37 -4.03
N VAL A 350 -1.24 12.11 -4.22
CA VAL A 350 -0.32 11.43 -3.27
C VAL A 350 0.94 12.25 -2.96
N PRO A 351 1.73 12.75 -3.94
CA PRO A 351 2.94 13.52 -3.65
C PRO A 351 2.64 14.85 -2.94
N PHE A 352 1.50 15.48 -3.26
CA PHE A 352 1.03 16.68 -2.57
C PHE A 352 0.81 16.40 -1.08
N TRP A 353 0.06 15.35 -0.75
CA TRP A 353 -0.21 14.99 0.65
C TRP A 353 1.01 14.49 1.39
N TYR A 354 1.94 13.83 0.71
CA TYR A 354 3.23 13.45 1.27
C TYR A 354 4.01 14.69 1.74
N LYS A 355 4.17 15.70 0.88
CA LYS A 355 4.82 16.97 1.24
C LYS A 355 4.09 17.68 2.39
N MET A 356 2.77 17.72 2.35
CA MET A 356 1.96 18.33 3.42
C MET A 356 2.12 17.60 4.76
N ALA A 357 2.21 16.26 4.76
CA ALA A 357 2.37 15.46 5.97
C ALA A 357 3.71 15.70 6.66
N ASP A 358 4.77 15.96 5.89
CA ASP A 358 6.07 16.32 6.46
C ASP A 358 6.04 17.71 7.11
N MET A 359 5.40 18.68 6.46
CA MET A 359 5.31 20.06 6.95
C MET A 359 4.39 20.22 8.16
N PHE A 360 3.17 19.69 8.13
CA PHE A 360 2.16 19.92 9.18
C PHE A 360 2.01 18.77 10.16
N GLY A 361 2.59 17.61 9.87
CA GLY A 361 2.48 16.39 10.65
C GLY A 361 1.32 15.50 10.20
N LYS A 362 1.56 14.19 10.23
CA LYS A 362 0.64 13.16 9.71
C LYS A 362 -0.75 13.18 10.36
N LYS A 363 -0.83 13.41 11.69
CA LYS A 363 -2.11 13.50 12.42
C LYS A 363 -3.01 14.62 11.87
N LYS A 364 -2.46 15.82 11.66
CA LYS A 364 -3.23 16.97 11.16
C LYS A 364 -3.66 16.76 9.72
N ILE A 365 -2.75 16.23 8.88
CA ILE A 365 -3.05 15.96 7.48
C ILE A 365 -4.10 14.85 7.32
N PHE A 366 -4.07 13.81 8.15
CA PHE A 366 -5.14 12.81 8.16
C PHE A 366 -6.51 13.47 8.41
N MET A 367 -6.62 14.37 9.39
CA MET A 367 -7.89 15.05 9.66
C MET A 367 -8.28 16.03 8.55
N CYS A 368 -7.40 16.98 8.21
CA CYS A 368 -7.69 18.00 7.20
C CYS A 368 -7.97 17.39 5.82
N GLY A 369 -7.29 16.30 5.49
CA GLY A 369 -7.43 15.59 4.21
C GLY A 369 -8.74 14.82 4.06
N LEU A 370 -9.40 14.44 5.17
CA LEU A 370 -10.70 13.76 5.14
C LEU A 370 -11.89 14.74 5.21
N ILE A 371 -11.68 15.98 5.64
CA ILE A 371 -12.74 17.01 5.71
C ILE A 371 -13.48 17.21 4.37
N PRO A 372 -12.80 17.30 3.20
CA PRO A 372 -13.49 17.47 1.91
C PRO A 372 -14.46 16.34 1.57
N MET A 373 -14.28 15.15 2.16
CA MET A 373 -15.16 14.01 1.94
C MET A 373 -16.56 14.21 2.51
N PHE A 374 -16.72 14.93 3.62
CA PHE A 374 -18.03 15.16 4.26
C PHE A 374 -19.05 15.89 3.37
N PRO A 375 -18.78 17.12 2.89
CA PRO A 375 -19.73 17.81 2.02
C PRO A 375 -19.93 17.07 0.70
N CYS A 376 -18.90 16.38 0.20
CA CYS A 376 -18.96 15.61 -1.03
C CYS A 376 -19.95 14.44 -0.94
N LEU A 377 -19.86 13.63 0.13
CA LEU A 377 -20.75 12.49 0.36
C LEU A 377 -22.18 12.93 0.74
N LEU A 378 -22.32 14.00 1.53
CA LEU A 378 -23.64 14.58 1.81
C LEU A 378 -24.31 15.07 0.53
N PHE A 379 -23.57 15.77 -0.33
CA PHE A 379 -24.07 16.22 -1.62
C PHE A 379 -24.43 15.06 -2.55
N ALA A 380 -23.66 13.96 -2.54
CA ALA A 380 -24.00 12.74 -3.29
C ALA A 380 -25.39 12.19 -2.91
N THR A 381 -25.87 12.40 -1.69
CA THR A 381 -27.22 11.96 -1.27
C THR A 381 -28.34 12.67 -2.05
N PHE A 382 -28.12 13.93 -2.39
CA PHE A 382 -29.11 14.80 -3.03
C PHE A 382 -28.78 15.07 -4.51
N MET A 383 -27.84 14.32 -5.08
CA MET A 383 -27.37 14.53 -6.45
C MET A 383 -28.54 14.42 -7.44
N PRO A 384 -28.76 15.44 -8.30
CA PRO A 384 -29.74 15.35 -9.38
C PRO A 384 -29.39 14.23 -10.35
N ALA A 385 -30.40 13.53 -10.85
CA ALA A 385 -30.22 12.56 -11.93
C ALA A 385 -29.68 13.26 -13.19
N ASP A 386 -28.91 12.52 -14.00
CA ASP A 386 -28.37 12.95 -15.30
C ASP A 386 -27.44 14.18 -15.27
N SER A 387 -27.00 14.62 -14.08
CA SER A 387 -26.08 15.77 -13.96
C SER A 387 -24.61 15.35 -14.01
N LEU A 388 -24.01 15.38 -15.21
CA LEU A 388 -22.61 15.03 -15.43
C LEU A 388 -21.62 15.88 -14.62
N ILE A 389 -21.85 17.20 -14.55
CA ILE A 389 -20.95 18.13 -13.84
C ILE A 389 -20.91 17.76 -12.35
N CYS A 390 -22.08 17.59 -11.72
CA CYS A 390 -22.17 17.22 -10.32
C CYS A 390 -21.47 15.88 -10.04
N TYR A 391 -21.68 14.88 -10.91
CA TYR A 391 -21.07 13.56 -10.78
C TYR A 391 -19.54 13.59 -10.82
N TYR A 392 -18.95 14.22 -11.84
CA TYR A 392 -17.49 14.30 -11.95
C TYR A 392 -16.85 15.18 -10.89
N SER A 393 -17.51 16.26 -10.45
CA SER A 393 -17.03 17.07 -9.33
C SER A 393 -16.95 16.26 -8.03
N VAL A 394 -17.99 15.46 -7.71
CA VAL A 394 -17.98 14.55 -6.55
C VAL A 394 -16.88 13.49 -6.67
N CYS A 395 -16.71 12.90 -7.85
CA CYS A 395 -15.65 11.92 -8.09
C CYS A 395 -14.26 12.54 -7.87
N ALA A 396 -14.01 13.73 -8.41
CA ALA A 396 -12.73 14.41 -8.28
C ALA A 396 -12.42 14.79 -6.81
N VAL A 397 -13.37 15.40 -6.10
CA VAL A 397 -13.19 15.80 -4.69
C VAL A 397 -13.02 14.57 -3.79
N SER A 398 -13.71 13.47 -4.08
CA SER A 398 -13.53 12.21 -3.35
C SER A 398 -12.13 11.62 -3.55
N GLY A 399 -11.57 11.71 -4.76
CA GLY A 399 -10.20 11.28 -5.05
C GLY A 399 -9.15 11.97 -4.17
N LEU A 400 -9.32 13.28 -3.91
CA LEU A 400 -8.45 14.04 -3.00
C LEU A 400 -8.42 13.43 -1.59
N SER A 401 -9.57 13.03 -1.06
CA SER A 401 -9.66 12.43 0.29
C SER A 401 -9.17 10.98 0.31
N ILE A 402 -9.45 10.22 -0.75
CA ILE A 402 -9.00 8.83 -0.90
C ILE A 402 -7.47 8.72 -0.92
N SER A 403 -6.77 9.70 -1.51
CA SER A 403 -5.30 9.71 -1.49
C SER A 403 -4.70 9.79 -0.08
N VAL A 404 -5.33 10.56 0.83
CA VAL A 404 -4.94 10.68 2.25
C VAL A 404 -5.19 9.37 2.97
N ALA A 405 -6.35 8.77 2.71
CA ALA A 405 -6.74 7.47 3.25
C ALA A 405 -5.81 6.32 2.81
N MET A 406 -5.26 6.38 1.61
CA MET A 406 -4.29 5.39 1.12
C MET A 406 -2.88 5.62 1.69
N LEU A 407 -2.48 6.87 1.94
CA LEU A 407 -1.10 7.20 2.32
C LEU A 407 -0.86 7.23 3.83
N MET A 408 -1.67 7.99 4.57
CA MET A 408 -1.43 8.30 5.98
C MET A 408 -1.39 7.06 6.88
N PRO A 409 -2.31 6.11 6.77
CA PRO A 409 -2.39 5.01 7.72
C PRO A 409 -1.13 4.12 7.70
N TRP A 410 -0.57 3.85 6.52
CA TRP A 410 0.70 3.15 6.35
C TRP A 410 1.90 3.96 6.82
N SER A 411 1.87 5.28 6.65
CA SER A 411 2.93 6.16 7.13
C SER A 411 2.94 6.30 8.65
N MET A 412 1.79 6.26 9.30
CA MET A 412 1.66 6.45 10.76
C MET A 412 1.94 5.19 11.57
N LEU A 413 1.81 4.00 10.96
CA LEU A 413 2.05 2.73 11.63
C LEU A 413 3.50 2.59 12.15
N PRO A 414 4.56 2.92 11.39
CA PRO A 414 5.94 2.95 11.90
C PRO A 414 6.11 3.84 13.14
N ASP A 415 5.46 5.02 13.20
CA ASP A 415 5.61 5.93 14.33
C ASP A 415 5.08 5.31 15.64
N VAL A 416 4.04 4.46 15.55
CA VAL A 416 3.51 3.71 16.70
C VAL A 416 4.44 2.58 17.12
N ILE A 417 5.07 1.92 16.15
CA ILE A 417 6.03 0.84 16.39
C ILE A 417 7.27 1.41 17.10
N ASP A 418 7.75 2.57 16.68
CA ASP A 418 8.85 3.29 17.30
C ASP A 418 8.51 3.70 18.74
N ASP A 419 7.29 4.21 18.98
CA ASP A 419 6.82 4.54 20.33
C ASP A 419 6.73 3.30 21.24
N TYR A 420 6.30 2.17 20.69
CA TYR A 420 6.30 0.90 21.40
C TYR A 420 7.72 0.43 21.72
N TYR A 421 8.65 0.57 20.76
CA TYR A 421 10.05 0.15 20.92
C TYR A 421 10.76 0.98 22.01
N VAL A 422 10.56 2.29 22.05
CA VAL A 422 11.14 3.16 23.09
C VAL A 422 10.63 2.80 24.49
N LYS A 423 9.37 2.38 24.61
CA LYS A 423 8.73 2.04 25.90
C LYS A 423 9.07 0.64 26.39
N ASN A 424 9.13 -0.35 25.48
CA ASN A 424 9.21 -1.76 25.85
C ASN A 424 10.56 -2.42 25.49
N GLY A 425 11.40 -1.77 24.66
CA GLY A 425 12.70 -2.31 24.22
C GLY A 425 12.61 -3.48 23.23
N GLU A 426 11.40 -3.93 22.87
CA GLU A 426 11.16 -5.03 21.94
C GLU A 426 10.53 -4.52 20.65
N ARG A 427 11.07 -4.91 19.49
CA ARG A 427 10.55 -4.50 18.17
C ARG A 427 9.63 -5.61 17.63
N LYS A 428 8.32 -5.37 17.61
CA LYS A 428 7.28 -6.36 17.21
C LYS A 428 6.62 -6.03 15.88
N GLU A 429 7.38 -5.49 14.93
CA GLU A 429 6.89 -4.98 13.64
C GLU A 429 5.91 -5.91 12.94
N SER A 430 6.29 -7.17 12.74
CA SER A 430 5.48 -8.13 12.00
C SER A 430 4.09 -8.31 12.59
N VAL A 431 3.95 -8.29 13.93
CA VAL A 431 2.66 -8.44 14.61
C VAL A 431 1.79 -7.21 14.43
N PHE A 432 2.39 -6.01 14.53
CA PHE A 432 1.68 -4.75 14.27
C PHE A 432 1.13 -4.68 12.84
N TYR A 433 1.94 -5.04 11.84
CA TYR A 433 1.53 -5.07 10.44
C TYR A 433 0.46 -6.14 10.16
N SER A 434 0.62 -7.37 10.67
CA SER A 434 -0.35 -8.45 10.44
C SER A 434 -1.73 -8.15 11.03
N LEU A 435 -1.78 -7.68 12.29
CA LEU A 435 -3.06 -7.31 12.92
C LEU A 435 -3.73 -6.14 12.16
N TYR A 436 -2.93 -5.18 11.72
CA TYR A 436 -3.41 -4.04 10.96
C TYR A 436 -4.07 -4.45 9.64
N VAL A 437 -3.41 -5.31 8.85
CA VAL A 437 -3.97 -5.84 7.59
C VAL A 437 -5.20 -6.73 7.85
N PHE A 438 -5.21 -7.50 8.94
CA PHE A 438 -6.37 -8.30 9.31
C PHE A 438 -7.62 -7.42 9.52
N PHE A 439 -7.50 -6.32 10.28
CA PHE A 439 -8.63 -5.44 10.55
C PHE A 439 -9.11 -4.68 9.31
N THR A 440 -8.24 -4.40 8.34
CA THR A 440 -8.66 -3.76 7.08
C THR A 440 -9.41 -4.71 6.18
N LYS A 441 -8.97 -5.96 6.09
CA LYS A 441 -9.72 -7.02 5.39
C LYS A 441 -11.06 -7.26 6.06
N PHE A 442 -11.11 -7.27 7.38
CA PHE A 442 -12.35 -7.37 8.15
C PHE A 442 -13.30 -6.20 7.86
N ALA A 443 -12.80 -4.96 7.85
CA ALA A 443 -13.57 -3.77 7.47
C ALA A 443 -14.18 -3.90 6.08
N SER A 444 -13.37 -4.34 5.10
CA SER A 444 -13.85 -4.56 3.73
C SER A 444 -14.93 -5.65 3.67
N GLY A 445 -14.77 -6.78 4.37
CA GLY A 445 -15.78 -7.85 4.41
C GLY A 445 -17.11 -7.37 4.97
N ILE A 446 -17.08 -6.67 6.11
CA ILE A 446 -18.28 -6.11 6.75
C ILE A 446 -18.95 -5.08 5.84
N SER A 447 -18.18 -4.16 5.24
CA SER A 447 -18.74 -3.13 4.37
C SER A 447 -19.49 -3.72 3.18
N LEU A 448 -18.94 -4.75 2.54
CA LEU A 448 -19.60 -5.44 1.43
C LEU A 448 -20.87 -6.15 1.92
N ALA A 449 -20.79 -6.96 2.98
CA ALA A 449 -21.96 -7.68 3.50
C ALA A 449 -23.11 -6.76 3.93
N LEU A 450 -22.82 -5.74 4.74
CA LEU A 450 -23.85 -4.80 5.21
C LEU A 450 -24.50 -4.04 4.06
N SER A 451 -23.72 -3.66 3.04
CA SER A 451 -24.25 -3.01 1.84
C SER A 451 -25.24 -3.91 1.09
N GLN A 452 -24.88 -5.18 0.90
CA GLN A 452 -25.75 -6.12 0.20
C GLN A 452 -27.00 -6.47 1.00
N LEU A 453 -26.89 -6.60 2.32
CA LEU A 453 -28.06 -6.82 3.19
C LEU A 453 -29.00 -5.60 3.20
N ALA A 454 -28.47 -4.38 3.16
CA ALA A 454 -29.27 -3.17 3.04
C ALA A 454 -30.03 -3.11 1.70
N LEU A 455 -29.41 -3.58 0.61
CA LEU A 455 -30.08 -3.72 -0.70
C LEU A 455 -31.17 -4.80 -0.69
N TYR A 456 -30.93 -5.92 -0.01
CA TYR A 456 -31.98 -6.93 0.18
C TYR A 456 -33.17 -6.36 0.96
N ALA A 457 -32.90 -5.67 2.06
CA ALA A 457 -33.93 -5.07 2.91
C ALA A 457 -34.73 -3.96 2.19
N SER A 458 -34.14 -3.28 1.21
CA SER A 458 -34.84 -2.27 0.40
C SER A 458 -35.69 -2.85 -0.73
N GLY A 459 -35.65 -4.17 -0.93
CA GLY A 459 -36.43 -4.87 -1.95
C GLY A 459 -35.77 -4.89 -3.33
N TYR A 460 -34.43 -4.89 -3.40
CA TYR A 460 -33.70 -5.00 -4.66
C TYR A 460 -34.13 -6.23 -5.46
N ASN A 461 -34.59 -6.00 -6.70
CA ASN A 461 -35.00 -7.07 -7.59
C ASN A 461 -33.88 -7.42 -8.56
N SER A 462 -33.29 -8.61 -8.38
CA SER A 462 -32.25 -9.12 -9.29
C SER A 462 -32.82 -9.66 -10.61
N GLU A 463 -34.14 -9.78 -10.73
CA GLU A 463 -34.81 -10.11 -11.99
C GLU A 463 -34.90 -8.88 -12.89
N GLN A 464 -34.70 -9.09 -14.21
CA GLN A 464 -34.55 -8.06 -15.25
C GLN A 464 -35.69 -7.02 -15.23
N THR A 465 -35.46 -5.95 -14.47
CA THR A 465 -36.32 -4.79 -14.36
C THR A 465 -35.47 -3.55 -14.63
N CYS A 466 -35.94 -2.71 -15.55
CA CYS A 466 -35.26 -1.46 -15.92
C CYS A 466 -35.26 -0.45 -14.77
N ASP A 467 -36.36 -0.43 -14.01
CA ASP A 467 -36.53 0.42 -12.86
C ASP A 467 -36.60 -0.44 -11.60
N GLN A 468 -35.71 -0.13 -10.66
CA GLN A 468 -35.76 -0.65 -9.31
C GLN A 468 -36.77 0.15 -8.48
N PRO A 469 -37.31 -0.42 -7.39
CA PRO A 469 -38.14 0.33 -6.44
C PRO A 469 -37.44 1.61 -5.95
N GLU A 470 -38.20 2.69 -5.72
CA GLU A 470 -37.63 3.95 -5.22
C GLU A 470 -36.88 3.77 -3.88
N SER A 471 -37.30 2.79 -3.06
CA SER A 471 -36.62 2.38 -1.83
C SER A 471 -35.17 1.95 -2.08
N VAL A 472 -34.88 1.29 -3.21
CA VAL A 472 -33.53 0.88 -3.60
C VAL A 472 -32.66 2.09 -3.95
N GLY A 473 -33.21 3.01 -4.75
CA GLY A 473 -32.51 4.25 -5.12
C GLY A 473 -32.16 5.11 -3.91
N LEU A 474 -33.06 5.14 -2.91
CA LEU A 474 -32.85 5.83 -1.63
C LEU A 474 -31.85 5.08 -0.73
N ALA A 475 -31.92 3.75 -0.67
CA ALA A 475 -30.94 2.93 0.05
C ALA A 475 -29.53 3.12 -0.50
N LEU A 476 -29.36 3.16 -1.82
CA LEU A 476 -28.07 3.44 -2.47
C LEU A 476 -27.55 4.84 -2.15
N ARG A 477 -28.42 5.86 -2.11
CA ARG A 477 -28.06 7.22 -1.68
C ARG A 477 -27.59 7.24 -0.22
N TYR A 478 -28.22 6.48 0.68
CA TYR A 478 -27.80 6.36 2.07
C TYR A 478 -26.50 5.57 2.24
N LEU A 479 -26.30 4.52 1.45
CA LEU A 479 -25.06 3.73 1.44
C LEU A 479 -23.88 4.54 0.88
N VAL A 480 -24.08 5.41 -0.10
CA VAL A 480 -22.99 6.22 -0.67
C VAL A 480 -22.78 7.54 0.09
N GLY A 481 -23.79 8.09 0.75
CA GLY A 481 -23.71 9.36 1.47
C GLY A 481 -23.58 9.21 3.00
N PRO A 482 -24.70 9.21 3.76
CA PRO A 482 -24.72 9.16 5.23
C PRO A 482 -23.92 8.02 5.87
N GLY A 483 -23.99 6.79 5.35
CA GLY A 483 -23.33 5.64 5.95
C GLY A 483 -21.80 5.84 6.09
N PRO A 484 -21.10 6.13 4.99
CA PRO A 484 -19.68 6.45 5.00
C PRO A 484 -19.34 7.70 5.83
N VAL A 485 -20.20 8.73 5.83
CA VAL A 485 -20.02 9.95 6.64
C VAL A 485 -19.95 9.61 8.14
N VAL A 486 -20.85 8.77 8.65
CA VAL A 486 -20.84 8.33 10.05
C VAL A 486 -19.55 7.57 10.37
N CYS A 487 -19.12 6.68 9.48
CA CYS A 487 -17.90 5.90 9.67
C CYS A 487 -16.65 6.79 9.71
N ILE A 488 -16.55 7.75 8.78
CA ILE A 488 -15.42 8.69 8.72
C ILE A 488 -15.47 9.67 9.90
N ALA A 489 -16.64 10.08 10.37
CA ALA A 489 -16.78 10.89 11.59
C ALA A 489 -16.23 10.17 12.83
N ILE A 490 -16.56 8.88 12.98
CA ILE A 490 -16.01 8.04 14.06
C ILE A 490 -14.49 7.93 13.93
N SER A 491 -13.98 7.74 12.70
CA SER A 491 -12.54 7.71 12.44
C SER A 491 -11.85 9.02 12.88
N MET A 492 -12.40 10.17 12.50
CA MET A 492 -11.87 11.48 12.91
C MET A 492 -11.92 11.67 14.42
N LEU A 493 -13.01 11.27 15.07
CA LEU A 493 -13.17 11.34 16.52
C LEU A 493 -12.08 10.52 17.25
N LEU A 494 -11.85 9.27 16.82
CA LEU A 494 -10.79 8.43 17.36
C LEU A 494 -9.41 9.05 17.14
N MET A 495 -9.21 9.69 15.99
CA MET A 495 -7.95 10.36 15.67
C MET A 495 -7.71 11.60 16.54
N CYS A 496 -8.74 12.27 17.06
CA CYS A 496 -8.58 13.35 18.04
C CYS A 496 -7.84 12.87 19.30
N PHE A 497 -8.17 11.66 19.77
CA PHE A 497 -7.55 11.05 20.95
C PHE A 497 -6.18 10.40 20.68
N TYR A 498 -5.77 10.29 19.41
CA TYR A 498 -4.48 9.71 19.06
C TYR A 498 -3.31 10.59 19.56
N PRO A 499 -2.36 10.05 20.35
CA PRO A 499 -1.40 10.86 21.10
C PRO A 499 -0.18 11.33 20.30
N ILE A 500 0.16 10.67 19.18
CA ILE A 500 1.39 10.96 18.42
C ILE A 500 1.12 12.10 17.44
N ASP A 501 1.51 13.32 17.81
CA ASP A 501 1.55 14.48 16.93
C ASP A 501 2.98 14.77 16.43
N LYS A 502 3.16 15.86 15.67
CA LYS A 502 4.48 16.23 15.13
C LYS A 502 5.50 16.52 16.23
N ALA A 503 5.09 17.17 17.32
CA ALA A 503 6.00 17.52 18.41
C ALA A 503 6.43 16.25 19.18
N TYR A 504 5.49 15.36 19.48
CA TYR A 504 5.77 14.07 20.09
C TYR A 504 6.68 13.21 19.21
N ARG A 505 6.46 13.20 17.89
CA ARG A 505 7.29 12.46 16.94
C ARG A 505 8.75 12.93 16.93
N LEU A 506 8.99 14.24 17.00
CA LEU A 506 10.35 14.79 17.08
C LEU A 506 11.04 14.33 18.37
N LYS A 507 10.35 14.41 19.51
CA LYS A 507 10.86 13.90 20.79
C LYS A 507 11.14 12.40 20.75
N LEU A 508 10.26 11.62 20.10
CA LEU A 508 10.41 10.18 19.96
C LEU A 508 11.68 9.83 19.16
N ASN A 509 11.96 10.57 18.09
CA ASN A 509 13.20 10.42 17.32
C ASN A 509 14.43 10.69 18.17
N ASP A 510 14.42 11.75 18.99
CA ASP A 510 15.53 12.05 19.91
C ASP A 510 15.72 10.93 20.94
N ASP A 511 14.63 10.38 21.49
CA ASP A 511 14.68 9.27 22.45
C ASP A 511 15.22 7.97 21.83
N LEU A 512 14.90 7.71 20.55
CA LEU A 512 15.46 6.59 19.79
C LEU A 512 16.98 6.74 19.61
N ILE A 513 17.43 7.92 19.19
CA ILE A 513 18.86 8.22 19.00
C ILE A 513 19.60 8.05 20.34
N LYS A 514 19.06 8.60 21.42
CA LYS A 514 19.68 8.54 22.76
C LYS A 514 19.74 7.14 23.34
N LYS A 515 18.66 6.35 23.24
CA LYS A 515 18.60 5.01 23.86
C LYS A 515 19.38 3.95 23.10
N PHE A 516 19.42 4.05 21.77
CA PHE A 516 19.89 2.95 20.92
C PHE A 516 21.04 3.33 19.99
N GLY A 517 21.55 4.57 20.04
CA GLY A 517 22.69 5.00 19.24
C GLY A 517 22.43 4.97 17.72
N VAL A 518 21.17 4.97 17.30
CA VAL A 518 20.79 5.01 15.88
C VAL A 518 21.11 6.41 15.37
N SER A 519 22.33 6.62 14.89
CA SER A 519 22.77 7.89 14.34
C SER A 519 21.85 8.31 13.19
N GLY A 520 21.27 9.51 13.28
CA GLY A 520 20.31 10.11 12.34
C GLY A 520 20.82 10.35 10.91
N LYS A 521 21.91 9.69 10.49
CA LYS A 521 22.44 9.74 9.12
C LYS A 521 21.46 9.22 8.06
N SER A 522 20.46 8.44 8.45
CA SER A 522 19.39 7.98 7.57
C SER A 522 18.37 9.06 7.19
N LEU A 523 18.30 10.19 7.91
CA LEU A 523 17.38 11.28 7.59
C LEU A 523 18.01 12.45 6.80
N GLU A 524 19.31 12.70 6.96
CA GLU A 524 19.97 13.76 6.17
C GLU A 524 20.16 13.37 4.72
N LEU A 525 20.41 12.08 4.41
CA LEU A 525 20.47 11.58 3.02
C LEU A 525 19.15 11.74 2.25
N SER A 526 18.00 11.82 2.94
CA SER A 526 16.72 12.16 2.29
C SER A 526 16.59 13.66 1.99
N LYS A 527 17.35 14.52 2.67
CA LYS A 527 17.39 15.96 2.40
C LYS A 527 18.37 16.27 1.26
N THR A 528 19.50 15.57 1.21
CA THR A 528 20.51 15.75 0.14
C THR A 528 20.08 15.13 -1.19
N ALA A 529 19.43 13.95 -1.18
CA ALA A 529 18.91 13.34 -2.41
C ALA A 529 17.81 14.17 -3.09
N ALA A 530 17.09 15.02 -2.34
CA ALA A 530 16.10 15.94 -2.90
C ALA A 530 16.70 17.24 -3.45
N SER A 531 17.96 17.56 -3.09
CA SER A 531 18.68 18.74 -3.60
C SER A 531 19.64 18.42 -4.76
N GLU A 532 20.08 17.17 -4.92
CA GLU A 532 20.99 16.76 -6.00
C GLU A 532 20.28 16.40 -7.31
N GLU A 533 18.95 16.20 -7.32
CA GLU A 533 18.18 15.86 -8.53
C GLU A 533 17.74 17.10 -9.36
N TYR A 534 18.25 18.30 -9.03
CA TYR A 534 17.91 19.55 -9.72
C TYR A 534 19.06 20.24 -10.46
N VAL A 535 20.24 19.60 -10.57
CA VAL A 535 21.37 20.11 -11.38
C VAL A 535 21.94 18.97 -12.22
N GLU A 536 21.15 18.42 -13.14
CA GLU A 536 21.72 17.62 -14.23
C GLU A 536 20.85 17.70 -15.48
N SER A 537 20.81 18.91 -16.04
CA SER A 537 20.44 19.12 -17.44
C SER A 537 21.07 20.43 -17.90
N ASP A 538 22.37 20.42 -18.15
CA ASP A 538 22.97 21.19 -19.23
C ASP A 538 24.42 20.75 -19.51
N GLU A 539 24.73 20.71 -20.81
CA GLU A 539 26.04 20.72 -21.45
C GLU A 539 26.87 19.42 -21.57
N ASN A 540 26.63 18.81 -22.74
CA ASN A 540 27.61 18.14 -23.57
C ASN A 540 28.71 19.13 -24.03
N SER A 541 29.93 19.09 -23.47
CA SER A 541 31.18 19.37 -24.19
C SER A 541 32.45 19.18 -23.33
N GLY A 542 33.49 18.60 -23.94
CA GLY A 542 34.88 18.98 -23.66
C GLY A 542 35.61 18.29 -22.50
N CYS A 543 36.53 17.39 -22.85
CA CYS A 543 37.66 17.02 -22.00
C CYS A 543 38.40 18.26 -21.47
N VAL A 544 38.52 18.41 -20.15
CA VAL A 544 39.69 19.05 -19.51
C VAL A 544 39.99 18.35 -18.19
N SER A 545 41.18 17.77 -18.10
CA SER A 545 41.80 17.23 -16.89
C SER A 545 42.15 18.34 -15.90
N TYR A 546 41.86 18.17 -14.61
CA TYR A 546 42.67 18.75 -13.54
C TYR A 546 42.75 17.81 -12.33
N ASN A 547 43.98 17.37 -12.04
CA ASN A 547 44.42 16.81 -10.77
C ASN A 547 44.35 17.91 -9.70
N ILE A 548 43.79 17.60 -8.53
CA ILE A 548 44.13 18.31 -7.29
C ILE A 548 44.34 17.27 -6.18
N ASP A 549 45.62 17.13 -5.82
CA ASP A 549 46.12 16.52 -4.59
C ASP A 549 45.45 17.14 -3.36
N CYS A 550 44.92 16.31 -2.48
CA CYS A 550 44.53 16.69 -1.12
C CYS A 550 45.53 16.12 -0.12
N ASP A 551 46.71 16.73 -0.07
CA ASP A 551 47.66 16.57 1.03
C ASP A 551 48.07 17.96 1.53
N LYS A 552 47.42 18.41 2.62
CA LYS A 552 47.90 19.37 3.65
C LYS A 552 46.72 20.03 4.38
N ALA A 553 46.32 19.45 5.50
CA ALA A 553 45.75 20.21 6.62
C ALA A 553 45.78 19.38 7.91
N ARG A 554 46.99 19.03 8.38
CA ARG A 554 47.18 18.60 9.78
C ARG A 554 48.54 19.05 10.28
N ALA A 555 48.60 20.28 10.78
CA ALA A 555 49.66 20.71 11.68
C ALA A 555 49.21 21.91 12.51
N SER A 556 49.60 21.89 13.78
CA SER A 556 49.66 22.97 14.79
C SER A 556 48.50 23.08 15.81
N GLN A 557 48.62 22.27 16.87
CA GLN A 557 48.44 22.73 18.26
C GLN A 557 49.63 22.19 19.08
N VAL A 558 49.92 22.85 20.21
CA VAL A 558 51.17 22.87 21.02
C VAL A 558 52.11 23.97 20.48
N GLU A 559 52.43 25.06 21.18
CA GLU A 559 52.82 25.21 22.59
C GLU A 559 52.77 26.69 23.07
N THR A 560 52.45 26.87 24.35
CA THR A 560 52.96 27.83 25.37
C THR A 560 53.15 29.34 25.16
N ASP A 561 52.71 30.02 26.23
CA ASP A 561 53.36 31.09 27.00
C ASP A 561 53.23 32.59 26.66
N SER A 562 52.57 33.26 27.63
CA SER A 562 53.00 34.47 28.33
C SER A 562 52.81 35.86 27.70
N GLY A 563 51.99 36.66 28.38
CA GLY A 563 52.29 38.06 28.74
C GLY A 563 51.89 39.14 27.73
N GLY A 564 51.07 40.10 28.19
CA GLY A 564 51.00 41.41 27.54
C GLY A 564 49.64 42.11 27.59
N SER A 565 49.50 43.00 28.55
CA SER A 565 48.42 43.97 28.81
C SER A 565 48.33 45.15 27.81
N GLY A 566 47.16 45.80 27.75
CA GLY A 566 46.94 47.17 27.23
C GLY A 566 46.11 47.20 25.94
N ASP A 567 44.82 47.52 25.94
CA ASP A 567 44.11 48.79 26.25
C ASP A 567 44.18 49.86 25.14
N SER A 568 42.99 50.39 24.82
CA SER A 568 42.66 51.68 24.18
C SER A 568 42.98 51.97 22.69
N GLY A 569 41.98 52.56 22.02
CA GLY A 569 42.21 53.77 21.23
C GLY A 569 41.78 53.78 19.75
N ASN A 570 40.66 54.48 19.49
CA ASN A 570 40.34 55.35 18.34
C ASN A 570 41.41 55.51 17.24
N GLY A 571 41.12 55.58 15.94
CA GLY A 571 39.96 56.11 15.22
C GLY A 571 40.45 56.86 13.96
N SER A 572 39.52 57.21 13.07
CA SER A 572 39.65 57.96 11.80
C SER A 572 40.10 57.15 10.56
N GLU A 573 39.19 56.78 9.64
CA GLU A 573 38.48 57.59 8.60
C GLU A 573 39.42 58.00 7.44
N THR A 574 39.28 57.46 6.22
CA THR A 574 38.34 57.88 5.14
C THR A 574 38.79 57.08 3.89
N LYS A 575 38.05 56.75 2.81
CA LYS A 575 36.71 56.98 2.23
C LYS A 575 36.62 55.97 1.07
N SER A 576 35.55 55.20 0.85
CA SER A 576 34.47 55.41 -0.15
C SER A 576 34.06 53.98 -0.57
N THR A 577 32.81 53.52 -0.66
CA THR A 577 31.64 54.08 -1.34
C THR A 577 30.40 53.29 -0.90
N ASP A 578 29.31 53.98 -0.53
CA ASP A 578 27.99 53.40 -0.18
C ASP A 578 27.17 53.04 -1.43
N CYS A 579 26.35 51.97 -1.34
CA CYS A 579 24.90 52.02 -1.60
C CYS A 579 24.18 50.65 -1.43
N LEU A 580 23.49 50.50 -0.29
CA LEU A 580 22.06 50.15 -0.10
C LEU A 580 21.35 48.99 -0.86
N LEU A 581 20.64 48.20 -0.02
CA LEU A 581 19.21 47.80 -0.07
C LEU A 581 18.75 46.48 -0.74
N SER A 582 18.13 45.68 0.14
CA SER A 582 16.77 45.09 0.05
C SER A 582 16.56 43.70 -0.56
N HIS A 583 16.05 42.83 0.31
CA HIS A 583 15.14 41.72 0.00
C HIS A 583 14.04 42.10 -1.00
N ARG A 584 13.75 41.21 -1.96
CA ARG A 584 12.46 41.13 -2.67
C ARG A 584 12.04 39.68 -2.88
N VAL A 585 10.84 39.39 -2.38
CA VAL A 585 9.89 38.39 -2.86
C VAL A 585 9.41 38.79 -4.25
N LEU A 586 9.32 37.86 -5.21
CA LEU A 586 8.47 37.97 -6.40
C LEU A 586 7.98 36.58 -6.86
N THR A 587 6.69 36.31 -6.61
CA THR A 587 5.69 35.91 -7.63
C THR A 587 5.81 36.81 -8.88
N ALA A 588 5.50 36.47 -10.12
CA ALA A 588 4.84 35.34 -10.78
C ALA A 588 5.05 35.50 -12.31
N SER A 589 4.84 34.41 -13.06
CA SER A 589 4.04 34.41 -14.30
C SER A 589 3.45 33.02 -14.48
#